data_AF-A0AAN6DYZ4-F1
#
_entry.id   AF-A0AAN6DYZ4-F1
#
_cell.length_a   1.000
_cell.length_b   1.000
_cell.length_c   1.000
_cell.angle_alpha   90.00
_cell.angle_beta   90.00
_cell.angle_gamma   90.00
#
_symmetry.space_group_name_H-M   'P 1'
#
loop_
_entity.id
_entity.type
_entity.pdbx_description
1 polymer ?
#
loop_
_entity_poly.entity_id
_entity_poly.type
_entity_poly.pdbx_seq_one_letter_code
_entity_poly.pdbx_strand_id
1 'polypeptide(L)'
;MAQKAVPGLIMVPMSLKPELSVQECDEWYNNEHVPIRMRLPYFERGYRYHSIENGVKGCVESGLPEWLATYDILDMWELTKEPYTRLLSPSVQSMREHQVINKVTAWRKYYDLVSTYEAPEFVSREEQLRQGDADKAYGGTLIVVGVRLRLDSPDAEAEWDRWYEEDHLPPLRKVPGWVRTRRYRTSVIEDVPPDAAEGCSTTEYLTLNEFAPGAAIGGPEHQIAIKSESRSSVVSRKWRHSYELHYLQSSASRDLAALRRDEVEEFVSPDGLTTTLSGLWPIISSYITTRDKSPIKYKLEGVTTERAPSPVIVLCTWAGLSWNHWDGFVSALQQRSTEIDCRILRLELPVRVPNVSEHALDRLEASEHTANDLEDCSKALMIGKAALLLIQGLGGQTADGSAARVTRIINTESIPGALSQFCVTGAISVSHSRRDLEQQMRSLEVLAAKCACLADMTESAISNVESL
;
A
#
# COMPACT_ATOMS: atom_id res chain seq x y z
N MET A 1 23.07 27.58 -2.55
CA MET A 1 23.34 26.13 -2.70
C MET A 1 22.02 25.41 -2.55
N ALA A 2 21.73 24.39 -3.38
CA ALA A 2 20.53 23.59 -3.17
C ALA A 2 20.61 22.89 -1.80
N GLN A 3 19.53 22.94 -1.03
CA GLN A 3 19.44 22.27 0.26
C GLN A 3 19.56 20.76 0.04
N LYS A 4 20.41 20.07 0.82
CA LYS A 4 20.60 18.62 0.70
C LYS A 4 19.33 17.91 1.19
N ALA A 5 18.85 16.93 0.42
CA ALA A 5 17.72 16.09 0.82
C ALA A 5 18.01 15.37 2.14
N VAL A 6 17.01 15.33 3.03
CA VAL A 6 17.10 14.70 4.35
C VAL A 6 16.05 13.61 4.44
N PRO A 7 16.39 12.32 4.29
CA PRO A 7 15.44 11.24 4.49
C PRO A 7 14.99 11.17 5.95
N GLY A 8 13.76 10.75 6.19
CA GLY A 8 13.20 10.75 7.54
C GLY A 8 11.91 9.96 7.70
N LEU A 9 11.24 10.23 8.80
CA LEU A 9 10.05 9.54 9.27
C LEU A 9 9.04 10.56 9.81
N ILE A 10 7.80 10.46 9.36
CA ILE A 10 6.67 11.03 10.10
C ILE A 10 6.14 9.94 11.02
N MET A 11 6.09 10.21 12.32
CA MET A 11 5.47 9.35 13.33
C MET A 11 4.20 10.02 13.83
N VAL A 12 3.07 9.30 13.80
CA VAL A 12 1.76 9.82 14.22
C VAL A 12 1.10 8.84 15.20
N PRO A 13 1.37 8.96 16.50
CA PRO A 13 0.59 8.26 17.51
C PRO A 13 -0.84 8.81 17.54
N MET A 14 -1.81 7.93 17.68
CA MET A 14 -3.23 8.27 17.61
C MET A 14 -4.07 7.44 18.60
N SER A 15 -5.05 8.07 19.25
CA SER A 15 -6.15 7.40 19.96
C SER A 15 -7.48 7.74 19.30
N LEU A 16 -8.41 6.78 19.30
CA LEU A 16 -9.77 7.00 18.83
C LEU A 16 -10.66 7.43 20.01
N LYS A 17 -11.54 8.42 19.78
CA LYS A 17 -12.59 8.72 20.76
C LYS A 17 -13.68 7.64 20.71
N PRO A 18 -14.45 7.43 21.80
CA PRO A 18 -15.47 6.36 21.86
C PRO A 18 -16.53 6.40 20.76
N GLU A 19 -16.77 7.57 20.15
CA GLU A 19 -17.78 7.75 19.10
C GLU A 19 -17.28 7.39 17.70
N LEU A 20 -16.01 7.03 17.54
CA LEU A 20 -15.43 6.60 16.27
C LEU A 20 -15.10 5.11 16.31
N SER A 21 -15.80 4.32 15.50
CA SER A 21 -15.49 2.90 15.39
C SER A 21 -14.15 2.69 14.67
N VAL A 22 -13.50 1.55 14.93
CA VAL A 22 -12.26 1.17 14.21
C VAL A 22 -12.51 1.10 12.71
N GLN A 23 -13.69 0.62 12.30
CA GLN A 23 -14.04 0.53 10.88
C GLN A 23 -14.25 1.91 10.23
N GLU A 24 -15.00 2.82 10.87
CA GLU A 24 -15.17 4.18 10.35
C GLU A 24 -13.79 4.88 10.24
N CYS A 25 -12.91 4.63 11.21
CA CYS A 25 -11.53 5.09 11.13
C CYS A 25 -10.76 4.43 9.98
N ASP A 26 -10.83 3.11 9.81
CA ASP A 26 -10.13 2.38 8.74
C ASP A 26 -10.57 2.85 7.36
N GLU A 27 -11.87 3.02 7.13
CA GLU A 27 -12.37 3.49 5.85
C GLU A 27 -11.83 4.89 5.54
N TRP A 28 -11.96 5.83 6.48
CA TRP A 28 -11.48 7.19 6.27
C TRP A 28 -9.96 7.21 6.09
N TYR A 29 -9.22 6.52 6.96
CA TYR A 29 -7.77 6.54 6.99
C TYR A 29 -7.18 5.89 5.73
N ASN A 30 -7.67 4.71 5.36
CA ASN A 30 -7.07 3.86 4.33
C ASN A 30 -7.60 4.16 2.92
N ASN A 31 -8.82 4.70 2.77
CA ASN A 31 -9.43 4.95 1.46
C ASN A 31 -9.56 6.44 1.09
N GLU A 32 -9.37 7.38 2.02
CA GLU A 32 -9.37 8.81 1.75
C GLU A 32 -8.09 9.51 2.23
N HIS A 33 -7.84 9.49 3.54
CA HIS A 33 -6.85 10.36 4.17
C HIS A 33 -5.42 10.11 3.70
N VAL A 34 -4.98 8.84 3.76
CA VAL A 34 -3.60 8.48 3.49
C VAL A 34 -3.28 8.34 2.00
N PRO A 35 -4.12 7.72 1.15
CA PRO A 35 -3.81 7.62 -0.27
C PRO A 35 -3.49 8.96 -0.94
N ILE A 36 -4.16 10.04 -0.55
CA ILE A 36 -3.89 11.41 -1.04
C ILE A 36 -2.45 11.84 -0.69
N ARG A 37 -1.97 11.52 0.50
CA ARG A 37 -0.60 11.84 0.96
C ARG A 37 0.44 10.94 0.30
N MET A 38 0.16 9.65 0.18
CA MET A 38 1.03 8.66 -0.45
C MET A 38 1.21 8.88 -1.97
N ARG A 39 0.38 9.71 -2.61
CA ARG A 39 0.58 10.17 -4.00
C ARG A 39 1.71 11.19 -4.15
N LEU A 40 2.12 11.85 -3.06
CA LEU A 40 3.24 12.77 -3.08
C LEU A 40 4.55 11.98 -3.29
N PRO A 41 5.44 12.39 -4.21
CA PRO A 41 6.56 11.57 -4.66
C PRO A 41 7.64 11.32 -3.59
N TYR A 42 7.58 12.04 -2.47
CA TYR A 42 8.49 11.90 -1.33
C TYR A 42 7.92 11.05 -0.20
N PHE A 43 6.68 10.57 -0.28
CA PHE A 43 6.17 9.51 0.59
C PHE A 43 6.53 8.16 0.00
N GLU A 44 7.47 7.44 0.63
CA GLU A 44 7.96 6.16 0.10
C GLU A 44 7.09 5.00 0.59
N ARG A 45 6.85 4.93 1.90
CA ARG A 45 6.14 3.81 2.55
C ARG A 45 5.27 4.33 3.68
N GLY A 46 4.16 3.65 3.95
CA GLY A 46 3.27 4.00 5.03
C GLY A 46 2.74 2.77 5.74
N TYR A 47 2.73 2.82 7.05
CA TYR A 47 2.32 1.70 7.89
C TYR A 47 1.39 2.22 8.98
N ARG A 48 0.32 1.48 9.26
CA ARG A 48 -0.53 1.71 10.43
C ARG A 48 -0.45 0.47 11.32
N TYR A 49 -0.22 0.71 12.60
CA TYR A 49 0.01 -0.29 13.61
C TYR A 49 -0.98 -0.16 14.76
N HIS A 50 -1.23 -1.28 15.43
CA HIS A 50 -2.03 -1.36 16.64
C HIS A 50 -1.18 -1.88 17.81
N SER A 51 -1.42 -1.35 19.00
CA SER A 51 -0.65 -1.70 20.20
C SER A 51 -0.92 -3.14 20.62
N ILE A 52 0.16 -3.83 21.00
CA ILE A 52 0.10 -5.18 21.59
C ILE A 52 0.54 -5.18 23.06
N GLU A 53 0.65 -4.00 23.69
CA GLU A 53 1.06 -3.89 25.09
C GLU A 53 -0.07 -4.16 26.09
N ASN A 54 -1.26 -4.52 25.60
CA ASN A 54 -2.39 -5.02 26.39
C ASN A 54 -2.04 -6.37 27.05
N GLY A 55 -1.43 -6.33 28.24
CA GLY A 55 -1.28 -7.48 29.14
C GLY A 55 0.14 -7.83 29.60
N VAL A 56 1.18 -7.09 29.19
CA VAL A 56 2.56 -7.36 29.65
C VAL A 56 2.83 -6.61 30.97
N LYS A 57 2.69 -7.31 32.11
CA LYS A 57 3.12 -6.79 33.42
C LYS A 57 4.63 -6.46 33.40
N GLY A 58 4.99 -5.18 33.51
CA GLY A 58 6.36 -4.74 33.80
C GLY A 58 6.97 -3.69 32.86
N CYS A 59 6.27 -3.22 31.82
CA CYS A 59 6.73 -2.06 31.05
C CYS A 59 6.37 -0.76 31.78
N VAL A 60 7.31 0.19 31.84
CA VAL A 60 6.99 1.59 32.11
C VAL A 60 5.98 2.02 31.04
N GLU A 61 4.84 2.59 31.43
CA GLU A 61 3.85 3.12 30.49
C GLU A 61 4.55 4.07 29.51
N SER A 62 4.57 3.71 28.23
CA SER A 62 5.21 4.52 27.19
C SER A 62 4.55 5.90 27.04
N GLY A 63 3.30 6.03 27.50
CA GLY A 63 2.42 7.16 27.24
C GLY A 63 1.98 7.24 25.77
N LEU A 64 2.33 6.26 24.94
CA LEU A 64 1.86 6.18 23.55
C LEU A 64 0.47 5.55 23.49
N PRO A 65 -0.38 6.06 22.57
CA PRO A 65 -1.74 5.58 22.37
C PRO A 65 -1.79 4.25 21.61
N GLU A 66 -3.00 3.69 21.50
CA GLU A 66 -3.21 2.36 20.93
C GLU A 66 -2.90 2.26 19.42
N TRP A 67 -2.96 3.36 18.67
CA TRP A 67 -2.61 3.40 17.24
C TRP A 67 -1.31 4.15 16.97
N LEU A 68 -0.58 3.68 15.97
CA LEU A 68 0.60 4.37 15.45
C LEU A 68 0.58 4.33 13.93
N ALA A 69 0.73 5.48 13.27
CA ALA A 69 1.08 5.52 11.86
C ALA A 69 2.52 6.00 11.68
N THR A 70 3.21 5.43 10.70
CA THR A 70 4.57 5.83 10.33
C THR A 70 4.68 5.97 8.82
N TYR A 71 5.37 7.01 8.36
CA TYR A 71 5.60 7.27 6.94
C TYR A 71 7.08 7.51 6.67
N ASP A 72 7.66 6.72 5.78
CA ASP A 72 9.04 6.91 5.30
C ASP A 72 9.05 8.05 4.28
N ILE A 73 9.88 9.07 4.53
CA ILE A 73 9.95 10.29 3.72
C ILE A 73 11.32 10.41 3.07
N LEU A 74 11.35 10.63 1.75
CA LEU A 74 12.59 10.77 0.99
C LEU A 74 13.32 12.08 1.26
N ASP A 75 12.58 13.16 1.52
CA ASP A 75 13.12 14.48 1.85
C ASP A 75 12.20 15.25 2.80
N MET A 76 12.62 15.43 4.05
CA MET A 76 11.87 16.13 5.10
C MET A 76 11.59 17.59 4.75
N TRP A 77 12.42 18.25 3.93
CA TRP A 77 12.17 19.62 3.52
C TRP A 77 10.90 19.76 2.67
N GLU A 78 10.48 18.72 1.96
CA GLU A 78 9.25 18.74 1.16
C GLU A 78 7.98 18.89 2.02
N LEU A 79 8.03 18.49 3.30
CA LEU A 79 6.92 18.65 4.24
C LEU A 79 6.70 20.11 4.67
N THR A 80 7.66 21.00 4.40
CA THR A 80 7.51 22.44 4.67
C THR A 80 6.83 23.18 3.52
N LYS A 81 6.65 22.51 2.37
CA LYS A 81 6.18 23.13 1.13
C LYS A 81 4.68 22.95 0.94
N GLU A 82 4.12 23.83 0.10
CA GLU A 82 2.68 23.90 -0.17
C GLU A 82 2.04 22.56 -0.56
N PRO A 83 2.64 21.68 -1.40
CA PRO A 83 1.99 20.43 -1.79
C PRO A 83 1.60 19.54 -0.60
N TYR A 84 2.39 19.53 0.48
CA TYR A 84 2.05 18.82 1.72
C TYR A 84 1.20 19.68 2.66
N THR A 85 1.62 20.92 2.94
CA THR A 85 0.94 21.75 3.95
C THR A 85 -0.49 22.10 3.55
N ARG A 86 -0.78 22.18 2.24
CA ARG A 86 -2.13 22.32 1.71
C ARG A 86 -3.05 21.16 2.11
N LEU A 87 -2.56 19.92 2.20
CA LEU A 87 -3.34 18.76 2.65
C LEU A 87 -3.73 18.82 4.13
N LEU A 88 -3.08 19.71 4.90
CA LEU A 88 -3.43 19.98 6.31
C LEU A 88 -4.46 21.10 6.44
N SER A 89 -4.77 21.82 5.35
CA SER A 89 -5.66 22.96 5.37
C SER A 89 -7.13 22.52 5.44
N PRO A 90 -7.93 23.09 6.37
CA PRO A 90 -9.36 22.88 6.41
C PRO A 90 -10.10 23.17 5.09
N SER A 91 -9.56 24.06 4.25
CA SER A 91 -10.16 24.41 2.96
C SER A 91 -10.03 23.32 1.88
N VAL A 92 -9.20 22.31 2.11
CA VAL A 92 -8.95 21.21 1.16
C VAL A 92 -9.52 19.90 1.63
N GLN A 93 -9.61 19.72 2.94
CA GLN A 93 -10.19 18.53 3.56
C GLN A 93 -11.68 18.39 3.23
N SER A 94 -12.12 17.15 2.99
CA SER A 94 -13.53 16.87 2.78
C SER A 94 -14.34 17.09 4.06
N MET A 95 -15.67 17.18 3.94
CA MET A 95 -16.55 17.24 5.10
C MET A 95 -16.38 16.02 6.02
N ARG A 96 -16.17 14.82 5.44
CA ARG A 96 -15.94 13.59 6.19
C ARG A 96 -14.62 13.64 6.96
N GLU A 97 -13.54 14.09 6.33
CA GLU A 97 -12.25 14.27 7.00
C GLU A 97 -12.36 15.24 8.19
N HIS A 98 -13.10 16.34 8.04
CA HIS A 98 -13.39 17.25 9.15
C HIS A 98 -14.11 16.58 10.31
N GLN A 99 -15.11 15.75 10.02
CA GLN A 99 -15.88 15.06 11.05
C GLN A 99 -15.03 14.01 11.77
N VAL A 100 -14.27 13.19 11.03
CA VAL A 100 -13.47 12.09 11.60
C VAL A 100 -12.24 12.62 12.34
N ILE A 101 -11.55 13.66 11.83
CA ILE A 101 -10.39 14.26 12.51
C ILE A 101 -10.76 14.76 13.92
N ASN A 102 -11.95 15.32 14.08
CA ASN A 102 -12.44 15.78 15.38
C ASN A 102 -12.74 14.63 16.37
N LYS A 103 -12.81 13.38 15.89
CA LYS A 103 -12.99 12.17 16.70
C LYS A 103 -11.69 11.39 16.95
N VAL A 104 -10.54 11.90 16.49
CA VAL A 104 -9.22 11.32 16.80
C VAL A 104 -8.40 12.30 17.64
N THR A 105 -7.54 11.75 18.49
CA THR A 105 -6.46 12.52 19.12
C THR A 105 -5.16 12.03 18.52
N ALA A 106 -4.49 12.88 17.75
CA ALA A 106 -3.24 12.54 17.10
C ALA A 106 -2.26 13.71 17.15
N TRP A 107 -0.98 13.41 17.27
CA TRP A 107 0.10 14.38 17.12
C TRP A 107 1.13 13.84 16.14
N ARG A 108 1.75 14.72 15.37
CA ARG A 108 2.79 14.35 14.41
C ARG A 108 4.13 14.70 15.00
N LYS A 109 5.11 13.82 14.83
CA LYS A 109 6.52 14.07 15.09
C LYS A 109 7.33 13.75 13.84
N TYR A 110 8.32 14.57 13.58
CA TYR A 110 9.22 14.41 12.45
C TYR A 110 10.61 13.99 12.93
N TYR A 111 11.18 12.98 12.29
CA TYR A 111 12.53 12.50 12.59
C TYR A 111 13.38 12.35 11.33
N ASP A 112 14.66 12.71 11.40
CA ASP A 112 15.63 12.46 10.33
C ASP A 112 16.27 11.09 10.50
N LEU A 113 16.46 10.38 9.39
CA LEU A 113 17.10 9.07 9.38
C LEU A 113 18.60 9.21 9.69
N VAL A 114 19.07 8.47 10.70
CA VAL A 114 20.50 8.37 11.06
C VAL A 114 21.13 7.15 10.40
N SER A 115 20.53 5.97 10.56
CA SER A 115 21.04 4.74 9.96
C SER A 115 19.98 3.65 9.84
N THR A 116 20.20 2.72 8.90
CA THR A 116 19.38 1.55 8.65
C THR A 116 20.26 0.30 8.66
N TYR A 117 19.82 -0.73 9.38
CA TYR A 117 20.44 -2.05 9.41
C TYR A 117 19.40 -3.08 9.03
N GLU A 118 19.72 -3.88 8.02
CA GLU A 118 18.82 -4.92 7.51
C GLU A 118 19.47 -6.29 7.64
N ALA A 119 18.64 -7.31 7.83
CA ALA A 119 19.07 -8.70 7.70
C ALA A 119 19.52 -8.97 6.24
N PRO A 120 20.50 -9.88 6.01
CA PRO A 120 20.94 -10.19 4.66
C PRO A 120 19.81 -10.63 3.70
N GLU A 121 18.76 -11.27 4.23
CA GLU A 121 17.58 -11.73 3.49
C GLU A 121 16.38 -10.78 3.66
N PHE A 122 16.62 -9.49 3.91
CA PHE A 122 15.54 -8.52 4.08
C PHE A 122 14.71 -8.38 2.79
N VAL A 123 13.40 -8.56 2.95
CA VAL A 123 12.38 -8.28 1.93
C VAL A 123 11.37 -7.32 2.57
N SER A 124 11.02 -6.24 1.86
CA SER A 124 10.05 -5.28 2.39
C SER A 124 8.66 -5.90 2.53
N ARG A 125 7.83 -5.32 3.40
CA ARG A 125 6.47 -5.83 3.66
C ARG A 125 5.57 -5.72 2.44
N GLU A 126 5.75 -4.67 1.64
CA GLU A 126 5.05 -4.48 0.37
C GLU A 126 5.38 -5.59 -0.63
N GLU A 127 6.66 -5.97 -0.71
CA GLU A 127 7.09 -7.04 -1.59
C GLU A 127 6.67 -8.42 -1.07
N GLN A 128 6.73 -8.68 0.25
CA GLN A 128 6.14 -9.88 0.85
C GLN A 128 4.65 -10.02 0.51
N LEU A 129 3.88 -8.93 0.62
CA LEU A 129 2.46 -8.94 0.28
C LEU A 129 2.24 -9.21 -1.22
N ARG A 130 3.04 -8.60 -2.10
CA ARG A 130 3.01 -8.87 -3.55
C ARG A 130 3.43 -10.30 -3.91
N GLN A 131 4.29 -10.94 -3.12
CA GLN A 131 4.64 -12.34 -3.29
C GLN A 131 3.56 -13.31 -2.76
N GLY A 132 2.48 -12.78 -2.18
CA GLY A 132 1.38 -13.56 -1.61
C GLY A 132 1.63 -14.02 -0.17
N ASP A 133 2.69 -13.55 0.48
CA ASP A 133 3.05 -13.92 1.84
C ASP A 133 2.47 -12.90 2.85
N ALA A 134 1.14 -12.84 2.91
CA ALA A 134 0.41 -11.91 3.77
C ALA A 134 0.74 -12.15 5.26
N ASP A 135 0.89 -13.40 5.68
CA ASP A 135 1.22 -13.76 7.05
C ASP A 135 2.59 -13.19 7.46
N LYS A 136 3.61 -13.24 6.61
CA LYS A 136 4.90 -12.56 6.91
C LYS A 136 4.78 -11.04 6.86
N ALA A 137 4.04 -10.50 5.89
CA ALA A 137 3.88 -9.06 5.73
C ALA A 137 3.24 -8.41 6.97
N TYR A 138 2.25 -9.07 7.59
CA TYR A 138 1.48 -8.55 8.72
C TYR A 138 1.90 -9.11 10.09
N GLY A 139 2.41 -10.35 10.17
CA GLY A 139 2.63 -11.04 11.46
C GLY A 139 3.89 -10.64 12.24
N GLY A 140 4.65 -9.65 11.76
CA GLY A 140 5.85 -9.17 12.44
C GLY A 140 5.55 -8.21 13.60
N THR A 141 6.47 -8.10 14.55
CA THR A 141 6.39 -7.15 15.67
C THR A 141 7.29 -5.93 15.42
N LEU A 142 6.76 -4.75 15.68
CA LEU A 142 7.52 -3.51 15.75
C LEU A 142 7.74 -3.12 17.22
N ILE A 143 8.98 -2.90 17.62
CA ILE A 143 9.30 -2.26 18.91
C ILE A 143 9.90 -0.88 18.63
N VAL A 144 9.18 0.14 19.08
CA VAL A 144 9.60 1.54 19.02
C VAL A 144 10.27 1.91 20.34
N VAL A 145 11.45 2.52 20.30
CA VAL A 145 12.17 3.00 21.48
C VAL A 145 12.52 4.46 21.28
N GLY A 146 12.10 5.33 22.20
CA GLY A 146 12.53 6.72 22.22
C GLY A 146 13.46 7.00 23.39
N VAL A 147 14.51 7.78 23.12
CA VAL A 147 15.56 8.14 24.07
C VAL A 147 15.84 9.63 23.97
N ARG A 148 15.83 10.33 25.11
CA ARG A 148 16.41 11.67 25.23
C ARG A 148 17.74 11.58 25.97
N LEU A 149 18.72 12.35 25.51
CA LEU A 149 20.02 12.44 26.18
C LEU A 149 19.96 13.44 27.35
N ARG A 150 20.96 13.40 28.23
CA ARG A 150 21.11 14.34 29.36
C ARG A 150 21.46 15.73 28.90
N LEU A 151 22.31 15.85 27.88
CA LEU A 151 22.87 17.11 27.40
C LEU A 151 22.90 17.10 25.86
N ASP A 152 22.63 18.26 25.25
CA ASP A 152 22.91 18.50 23.83
C ASP A 152 24.40 18.82 23.68
N SER A 153 25.26 17.80 23.59
CA SER A 153 26.69 17.98 23.34
C SER A 153 27.25 16.93 22.35
N PRO A 154 28.25 17.30 21.52
CA PRO A 154 28.89 16.36 20.60
C PRO A 154 29.45 15.11 21.30
N ASP A 155 29.97 15.26 22.51
CA ASP A 155 30.50 14.14 23.29
C ASP A 155 29.39 13.18 23.73
N ALA A 156 28.22 13.70 24.12
CA ALA A 156 27.08 12.88 24.51
C ALA A 156 26.50 12.12 23.30
N GLU A 157 26.39 12.78 22.14
CA GLU A 157 25.98 12.15 20.88
C GLU A 157 26.98 11.06 20.47
N ALA A 158 28.29 11.33 20.55
CA ALA A 158 29.33 10.37 20.22
C ALA A 158 29.33 9.15 21.17
N GLU A 159 29.11 9.34 22.47
CA GLU A 159 28.96 8.24 23.43
C GLU A 159 27.71 7.40 23.10
N TRP A 160 26.58 8.04 22.79
CA TRP A 160 25.34 7.38 22.42
C TRP A 160 25.51 6.54 21.14
N ASP A 161 26.11 7.11 20.10
CA ASP A 161 26.37 6.42 18.84
C ASP A 161 27.34 5.25 19.04
N ARG A 162 28.45 5.47 19.74
CA ARG A 162 29.42 4.41 20.05
C ARG A 162 28.75 3.25 20.80
N TRP A 163 28.01 3.55 21.86
CA TRP A 163 27.26 2.54 22.62
C TRP A 163 26.30 1.77 21.71
N TYR A 164 25.57 2.48 20.85
CA TYR A 164 24.59 1.84 19.99
C TYR A 164 25.25 0.87 19.02
N GLU A 165 26.31 1.30 18.33
CA GLU A 165 27.01 0.50 17.31
C GLU A 165 27.83 -0.65 17.91
N GLU A 166 28.52 -0.42 19.03
CA GLU A 166 29.48 -1.38 19.59
C GLU A 166 28.84 -2.34 20.61
N ASP A 167 27.87 -1.84 21.39
CA ASP A 167 27.36 -2.56 22.56
C ASP A 167 25.90 -3.03 22.40
N HIS A 168 25.02 -2.23 21.78
CA HIS A 168 23.59 -2.51 21.72
C HIS A 168 23.17 -3.30 20.46
N LEU A 169 23.53 -2.80 19.29
CA LEU A 169 23.10 -3.36 18.01
C LEU A 169 23.66 -4.76 17.72
N PRO A 170 24.95 -5.09 18.00
CA PRO A 170 25.50 -6.40 17.66
C PRO A 170 24.75 -7.60 18.27
N PRO A 171 24.41 -7.62 19.57
CA PRO A 171 23.56 -8.68 20.13
C PRO A 171 22.11 -8.58 19.63
N LEU A 172 21.57 -7.38 19.41
CA LEU A 172 20.20 -7.21 18.90
C LEU A 172 20.01 -7.88 17.53
N ARG A 173 20.99 -7.73 16.63
CA ARG A 173 20.99 -8.37 15.30
C ARG A 173 21.09 -9.90 15.35
N LYS A 174 21.49 -10.47 16.49
CA LYS A 174 21.57 -11.92 16.69
C LYS A 174 20.27 -12.51 17.24
N VAL A 175 19.28 -11.68 17.60
CA VAL A 175 17.97 -12.17 18.01
C VAL A 175 17.36 -12.96 16.86
N PRO A 176 17.05 -14.26 17.03
CA PRO A 176 16.36 -15.04 16.00
C PRO A 176 15.06 -14.34 15.59
N GLY A 177 14.93 -14.05 14.30
CA GLY A 177 13.81 -13.28 13.74
C GLY A 177 14.01 -11.77 13.71
N TRP A 178 15.20 -11.23 13.99
CA TRP A 178 15.52 -9.82 13.71
C TRP A 178 15.48 -9.55 12.20
N VAL A 179 14.75 -8.51 11.78
CA VAL A 179 14.54 -8.17 10.35
C VAL A 179 15.26 -6.88 10.01
N ARG A 180 15.00 -5.81 10.76
CA ARG A 180 15.52 -4.47 10.46
C ARG A 180 15.55 -3.61 11.72
N THR A 181 16.55 -2.75 11.83
CA THR A 181 16.63 -1.67 12.82
C THR A 181 16.89 -0.36 12.11
N ARG A 182 16.08 0.66 12.39
CA ARG A 182 16.27 2.03 11.86
C ARG A 182 16.39 3.01 13.02
N ARG A 183 17.43 3.84 12.97
CA ARG A 183 17.73 4.88 13.96
C ARG A 183 17.40 6.24 13.37
N TYR A 184 16.76 7.08 14.16
CA TYR A 184 16.38 8.43 13.80
C TYR A 184 16.70 9.41 14.93
N ARG A 185 16.74 10.70 14.59
CA ARG A 185 16.86 11.84 15.51
C ARG A 185 15.78 12.86 15.21
N THR A 186 15.47 13.74 16.16
CA THR A 186 14.55 14.86 15.95
C THR A 186 14.92 15.61 14.67
N SER A 187 13.92 15.90 13.83
CA SER A 187 14.15 16.38 12.47
C SER A 187 14.63 17.83 12.43
N VAL A 188 15.40 18.16 11.39
CA VAL A 188 15.77 19.55 11.03
C VAL A 188 14.58 20.48 10.78
N ILE A 189 13.37 19.94 10.54
CA ILE A 189 12.15 20.73 10.34
C ILE A 189 11.30 20.88 11.61
N GLU A 190 11.66 20.22 12.72
CA GLU A 190 10.98 20.43 14.00
C GLU A 190 11.49 21.70 14.67
N ASP A 191 10.56 22.46 15.23
CA ASP A 191 10.91 23.50 16.18
C ASP A 191 11.37 22.87 17.50
N VAL A 192 12.21 23.58 18.26
CA VAL A 192 12.63 23.14 19.59
C VAL A 192 11.39 22.89 20.46
N PRO A 193 11.19 21.68 21.03
CA PRO A 193 9.98 21.36 21.77
C PRO A 193 9.76 22.31 22.96
N PRO A 194 8.53 22.80 23.20
CA PRO A 194 8.22 23.67 24.34
C PRO A 194 8.45 22.99 25.70
N ASP A 195 8.43 21.65 25.74
CA ASP A 195 8.66 20.80 26.91
C ASP A 195 10.13 20.41 27.11
N ALA A 196 11.07 21.09 26.44
CA ALA A 196 12.49 21.01 26.75
C ALA A 196 12.68 21.49 28.20
N ALA A 197 12.54 20.58 29.15
CA ALA A 197 12.79 20.83 30.56
C ALA A 197 14.18 21.44 30.70
N GLU A 198 14.31 22.49 31.51
CA GLU A 198 15.60 23.12 31.81
C GLU A 198 16.62 22.03 32.21
N GLY A 199 17.62 21.81 31.37
CA GLY A 199 18.70 20.84 31.61
C GLY A 199 18.54 19.45 30.98
N CYS A 200 17.60 19.23 30.04
CA CYS A 200 17.55 18.03 29.20
C CYS A 200 17.76 18.35 27.71
N SER A 201 18.31 17.39 26.96
CA SER A 201 18.47 17.48 25.50
C SER A 201 17.13 17.77 24.81
N THR A 202 17.15 18.69 23.86
CA THR A 202 16.04 18.98 22.95
C THR A 202 15.89 17.90 21.87
N THR A 203 16.92 17.06 21.70
CA THR A 203 16.96 15.99 20.71
C THR A 203 16.46 14.67 21.29
N GLU A 204 15.38 14.15 20.72
CA GLU A 204 14.93 12.78 20.91
C GLU A 204 15.49 11.89 19.79
N TYR A 205 16.12 10.78 20.17
CA TYR A 205 16.47 9.68 19.29
C TYR A 205 15.34 8.65 19.29
N LEU A 206 14.99 8.18 18.10
CA LEU A 206 13.97 7.15 17.91
C LEU A 206 14.60 5.92 17.25
N THR A 207 14.25 4.74 17.72
CA THR A 207 14.63 3.47 17.09
C THR A 207 13.39 2.67 16.77
N LEU A 208 13.27 2.24 15.51
CA LEU A 208 12.29 1.25 15.07
C LEU A 208 12.99 -0.10 14.91
N ASN A 209 12.64 -1.09 15.73
CA ASN A 209 13.13 -2.46 15.64
C ASN A 209 12.03 -3.38 15.12
N GLU A 210 12.24 -3.96 13.95
CA GLU A 210 11.30 -4.83 13.28
C GLU A 210 11.77 -6.29 13.43
N PHE A 211 10.83 -7.14 13.86
CA PHE A 211 11.03 -8.56 14.06
C PHE A 211 10.01 -9.35 13.25
N ALA A 212 10.43 -10.50 12.72
CA ALA A 212 9.60 -11.45 12.02
C ALA A 212 8.60 -12.13 12.98
N PRO A 213 7.51 -12.71 12.46
CA PRO A 213 6.61 -13.54 13.26
C PRO A 213 7.39 -14.63 14.01
N GLY A 214 7.09 -14.81 15.30
CA GLY A 214 7.74 -15.83 16.14
C GLY A 214 9.19 -15.53 16.55
N ALA A 215 9.67 -14.30 16.36
CA ALA A 215 11.00 -13.89 16.81
C ALA A 215 11.20 -14.11 18.33
N ALA A 216 12.44 -14.45 18.72
CA ALA A 216 12.80 -14.73 20.11
C ALA A 216 13.00 -13.44 20.95
N ILE A 217 12.02 -12.53 20.89
CA ILE A 217 12.01 -11.27 21.63
C ILE A 217 12.03 -11.57 23.13
N GLY A 218 13.09 -11.14 23.80
CA GLY A 218 13.30 -11.34 25.23
C GLY A 218 14.17 -12.55 25.56
N GLY A 219 14.59 -13.32 24.54
CA GLY A 219 15.59 -14.37 24.63
C GLY A 219 17.01 -13.86 24.94
N PRO A 220 18.00 -14.75 25.01
CA PRO A 220 19.35 -14.43 25.52
C PRO A 220 20.01 -13.24 24.82
N GLU A 221 20.01 -13.21 23.49
CA GLU A 221 20.60 -12.12 22.70
C GLU A 221 19.90 -10.78 22.94
N HIS A 222 18.56 -10.78 23.04
CA HIS A 222 17.81 -9.57 23.35
C HIS A 222 18.13 -9.06 24.77
N GLN A 223 18.28 -9.98 25.74
CA GLN A 223 18.68 -9.61 27.10
C GLN A 223 20.10 -9.04 27.17
N ILE A 224 21.03 -9.52 26.35
CA ILE A 224 22.38 -8.94 26.24
C ILE A 224 22.28 -7.52 25.70
N ALA A 225 21.50 -7.30 24.64
CA ALA A 225 21.27 -5.97 24.06
C ALA A 225 20.62 -5.00 25.06
N ILE A 226 19.62 -5.43 25.82
CA ILE A 226 18.96 -4.59 26.84
C ILE A 226 19.95 -4.27 27.97
N LYS A 227 20.68 -5.26 28.48
CA LYS A 227 21.62 -5.07 29.60
C LYS A 227 22.83 -4.22 29.22
N SER A 228 23.15 -4.10 27.94
CA SER A 228 24.27 -3.26 27.50
C SER A 228 24.03 -1.77 27.78
N GLU A 229 22.79 -1.34 28.01
CA GLU A 229 22.43 0.04 28.36
C GLU A 229 23.21 0.60 29.56
N SER A 230 23.60 -0.24 30.52
CA SER A 230 24.43 0.20 31.66
C SER A 230 25.83 0.69 31.27
N ARG A 231 26.23 0.52 30.00
CA ARG A 231 27.49 1.01 29.41
C ARG A 231 27.38 2.43 28.84
N SER A 232 26.19 3.02 28.87
CA SER A 232 25.95 4.43 28.51
C SER A 232 25.49 5.20 29.74
N SER A 233 26.06 6.40 29.92
CA SER A 233 25.72 7.32 31.01
C SER A 233 24.87 8.49 30.54
N VAL A 234 24.75 8.69 29.22
CA VAL A 234 24.17 9.88 28.60
C VAL A 234 22.65 9.83 28.45
N VAL A 235 21.99 8.71 28.72
CA VAL A 235 20.52 8.58 28.66
C VAL A 235 19.88 9.28 29.86
N SER A 236 18.95 10.21 29.59
CA SER A 236 18.14 10.90 30.62
C SER A 236 16.75 10.30 30.76
N ARG A 237 16.07 10.05 29.64
CA ARG A 237 14.72 9.49 29.57
C ARG A 237 14.67 8.45 28.47
N LYS A 238 13.93 7.37 28.74
CA LYS A 238 13.67 6.30 27.78
C LYS A 238 12.23 5.83 27.88
N TRP A 239 11.64 5.51 26.74
CA TRP A 239 10.37 4.81 26.65
C TRP A 239 10.46 3.74 25.56
N ARG A 240 9.61 2.72 25.66
CA ARG A 240 9.45 1.70 24.62
C ARG A 240 7.98 1.39 24.42
N HIS A 241 7.58 1.06 23.20
CA HIS A 241 6.24 0.57 22.92
C HIS A 241 6.26 -0.47 21.79
N SER A 242 5.39 -1.46 21.90
CA SER A 242 5.35 -2.62 21.02
C SER A 242 4.04 -2.64 20.24
N TYR A 243 4.14 -2.88 18.94
CA TYR A 243 3.01 -2.86 18.02
C TYR A 243 3.01 -4.05 17.06
N GLU A 244 1.83 -4.40 16.56
CA GLU A 244 1.63 -5.26 15.40
C GLU A 244 1.10 -4.42 14.22
N LEU A 245 1.36 -4.88 13.00
CA LEU A 245 0.92 -4.17 11.80
C LEU A 245 -0.59 -4.38 11.59
N HIS A 246 -1.32 -3.28 11.46
CA HIS A 246 -2.75 -3.28 11.12
C HIS A 246 -2.96 -3.14 9.61
N TYR A 247 -2.25 -2.22 8.96
CA TYR A 247 -2.45 -1.93 7.54
C TYR A 247 -1.21 -1.37 6.83
N LEU A 248 -0.96 -1.84 5.60
CA LEU A 248 0.04 -1.29 4.68
C LEU A 248 -0.56 -0.21 3.78
N GLN A 249 -0.10 1.03 3.92
CA GLN A 249 -0.61 2.16 3.16
C GLN A 249 0.03 2.25 1.77
N SER A 250 -0.74 2.67 0.77
CA SER A 250 -0.24 2.91 -0.58
C SER A 250 -0.85 4.17 -1.19
N SER A 251 -0.38 4.55 -2.38
CA SER A 251 -0.86 5.70 -3.15
C SER A 251 -2.25 5.51 -3.78
N ALA A 252 -2.86 4.34 -3.60
CA ALA A 252 -4.18 4.01 -4.11
C ALA A 252 -5.07 3.42 -3.01
N SER A 253 -6.28 3.96 -2.88
CA SER A 253 -7.35 3.42 -2.04
C SER A 253 -7.66 1.98 -2.40
N ARG A 254 -7.61 1.05 -1.44
CA ARG A 254 -7.72 -0.38 -1.75
C ARG A 254 -8.33 -1.24 -0.65
N ASP A 255 -8.74 -0.62 0.46
CA ASP A 255 -9.25 -1.36 1.62
C ASP A 255 -10.74 -1.67 1.45
N LEU A 256 -11.02 -2.73 0.69
CA LEU A 256 -12.37 -3.28 0.57
C LEU A 256 -12.86 -3.91 1.88
N ALA A 257 -11.96 -4.31 2.79
CA ALA A 257 -12.35 -4.97 4.04
C ALA A 257 -13.05 -3.97 4.95
N ALA A 258 -12.49 -2.76 5.07
CA ALA A 258 -13.11 -1.66 5.82
C ALA A 258 -14.51 -1.28 5.31
N LEU A 259 -14.80 -1.49 4.03
CA LEU A 259 -16.11 -1.20 3.42
C LEU A 259 -17.11 -2.35 3.54
N ARG A 260 -16.66 -3.55 3.92
CA ARG A 260 -17.50 -4.76 3.99
C ARG A 260 -17.98 -5.09 5.40
N ARG A 261 -17.20 -4.73 6.43
CA ARG A 261 -17.46 -5.15 7.83
C ARG A 261 -18.86 -4.72 8.30
N ASP A 262 -19.15 -3.42 8.19
CA ASP A 262 -20.44 -2.79 8.47
C ASP A 262 -20.80 -1.78 7.37
N GLU A 263 -22.07 -1.37 7.32
CA GLU A 263 -22.52 -0.30 6.44
C GLU A 263 -21.94 1.06 6.89
N VAL A 264 -21.26 1.74 5.98
CA VAL A 264 -20.74 3.10 6.16
C VAL A 264 -21.23 3.99 5.02
N GLU A 265 -21.36 5.29 5.27
CA GLU A 265 -21.85 6.25 4.28
C GLU A 265 -21.00 6.23 3.01
N GLU A 266 -21.68 6.30 1.85
CA GLU A 266 -21.01 6.47 0.56
C GLU A 266 -20.20 7.77 0.58
N PHE A 267 -19.00 7.71 0.01
CA PHE A 267 -18.12 8.86 -0.08
C PHE A 267 -17.72 9.19 -1.50
N VAL A 268 -17.61 10.49 -1.74
CA VAL A 268 -17.08 11.09 -2.96
C VAL A 268 -16.07 12.15 -2.52
N SER A 269 -14.83 12.04 -3.02
CA SER A 269 -13.79 13.03 -2.75
C SER A 269 -14.16 14.40 -3.32
N PRO A 270 -13.63 15.51 -2.78
CA PRO A 270 -13.96 16.86 -3.25
C PRO A 270 -13.72 17.10 -4.75
N ASP A 271 -12.78 16.39 -5.37
CA ASP A 271 -12.48 16.45 -6.80
C ASP A 271 -13.34 15.48 -7.65
N GLY A 272 -14.20 14.67 -7.02
CA GLY A 272 -15.03 13.66 -7.65
C GLY A 272 -14.28 12.47 -8.25
N LEU A 273 -12.96 12.38 -8.01
CA LEU A 273 -12.12 11.35 -8.63
C LEU A 273 -12.07 10.05 -7.83
N THR A 274 -12.40 10.08 -6.54
CA THR A 274 -12.42 8.91 -5.67
C THR A 274 -13.80 8.73 -5.07
N THR A 275 -14.36 7.52 -5.18
CA THR A 275 -15.61 7.14 -4.51
C THR A 275 -15.48 5.82 -3.79
N THR A 276 -16.19 5.67 -2.68
CA THR A 276 -16.29 4.41 -1.93
C THR A 276 -17.74 4.08 -1.65
N LEU A 277 -18.11 2.81 -1.85
CA LEU A 277 -19.43 2.27 -1.56
C LEU A 277 -19.27 1.02 -0.68
N SER A 278 -19.94 1.03 0.46
CA SER A 278 -19.98 -0.09 1.40
C SER A 278 -21.00 -1.14 1.00
N GLY A 279 -20.91 -2.33 1.61
CA GLY A 279 -21.88 -3.40 1.45
C GLY A 279 -21.24 -4.77 1.25
N LEU A 280 -22.06 -5.76 0.90
CA LEU A 280 -21.58 -7.15 0.70
C LEU A 280 -20.61 -7.28 -0.48
N TRP A 281 -20.73 -6.37 -1.45
CA TRP A 281 -19.85 -6.21 -2.60
C TRP A 281 -19.31 -4.77 -2.62
N PRO A 282 -18.33 -4.46 -1.76
CA PRO A 282 -17.80 -3.10 -1.63
C PRO A 282 -17.12 -2.66 -2.93
N ILE A 283 -17.12 -1.35 -3.18
CA ILE A 283 -16.57 -0.74 -4.38
C ILE A 283 -15.70 0.45 -3.99
N ILE A 284 -14.52 0.53 -4.61
CA ILE A 284 -13.67 1.72 -4.62
C ILE A 284 -13.44 2.11 -6.08
N SER A 285 -13.79 3.33 -6.45
CA SER A 285 -13.39 3.91 -7.74
C SER A 285 -12.38 5.01 -7.49
N SER A 286 -11.23 4.99 -8.17
CA SER A 286 -10.24 6.06 -8.06
C SER A 286 -9.31 6.08 -9.28
N TYR A 287 -8.12 6.65 -9.13
CA TYR A 287 -7.10 6.68 -10.16
C TYR A 287 -5.69 6.46 -9.60
N ILE A 288 -4.79 6.06 -10.50
CA ILE A 288 -3.37 5.85 -10.26
C ILE A 288 -2.61 6.74 -11.24
N THR A 289 -1.65 7.52 -10.73
CA THR A 289 -0.74 8.29 -11.59
C THR A 289 0.47 7.42 -11.91
N THR A 290 0.62 7.04 -13.18
CA THR A 290 1.73 6.20 -13.66
C THR A 290 3.05 6.99 -13.71
N ARG A 291 4.16 6.28 -13.94
CA ARG A 291 5.52 6.87 -14.00
C ARG A 291 5.68 7.95 -15.07
N ASP A 292 4.90 7.88 -16.15
CA ASP A 292 4.81 8.89 -17.21
C ASP A 292 3.85 10.04 -16.89
N LYS A 293 3.31 10.08 -15.66
CA LYS A 293 2.34 11.07 -15.16
C LYS A 293 0.94 11.00 -15.76
N SER A 294 0.61 9.91 -16.45
CA SER A 294 -0.75 9.68 -16.94
C SER A 294 -1.66 9.16 -15.81
N PRO A 295 -2.93 9.60 -15.74
CA PRO A 295 -3.90 9.00 -14.82
C PRO A 295 -4.52 7.75 -15.45
N ILE A 296 -4.51 6.64 -14.72
CA ILE A 296 -5.29 5.44 -15.03
C ILE A 296 -6.42 5.36 -14.03
N LYS A 297 -7.65 5.43 -14.52
CA LYS A 297 -8.83 5.22 -13.67
C LYS A 297 -8.95 3.74 -13.37
N TYR A 298 -9.36 3.43 -12.15
CA TYR A 298 -9.69 2.07 -11.75
C TYR A 298 -10.98 2.00 -10.94
N LYS A 299 -11.63 0.83 -11.02
CA LYS A 299 -12.67 0.39 -10.11
C LYS A 299 -12.24 -0.93 -9.50
N LEU A 300 -12.04 -0.96 -8.18
CA LEU A 300 -11.74 -2.15 -7.41
C LEU A 300 -13.00 -2.55 -6.65
N GLU A 301 -13.48 -3.77 -6.86
CA GLU A 301 -14.73 -4.25 -6.27
C GLU A 301 -14.64 -5.72 -5.85
N GLY A 302 -15.49 -6.15 -4.92
CA GLY A 302 -15.64 -7.56 -4.58
C GLY A 302 -15.24 -7.94 -3.16
N VAL A 303 -15.03 -9.23 -2.97
CA VAL A 303 -14.91 -9.86 -1.66
C VAL A 303 -13.45 -9.98 -1.24
N THR A 304 -13.11 -9.45 -0.07
CA THR A 304 -11.83 -9.69 0.60
C THR A 304 -12.04 -10.37 1.95
N THR A 305 -11.09 -11.22 2.34
CA THR A 305 -11.01 -11.78 3.70
C THR A 305 -10.01 -10.97 4.53
N GLU A 306 -10.14 -11.00 5.87
CA GLU A 306 -9.28 -10.24 6.78
C GLU A 306 -7.86 -10.80 6.93
N ARG A 307 -7.64 -12.09 6.59
CA ARG A 307 -6.34 -12.76 6.82
C ARG A 307 -5.45 -12.85 5.59
N ALA A 308 -6.03 -12.93 4.39
CA ALA A 308 -5.28 -12.94 3.14
C ALA A 308 -6.06 -12.23 2.02
N PRO A 309 -5.37 -11.50 1.12
CA PRO A 309 -6.03 -10.85 0.00
C PRO A 309 -6.65 -11.91 -0.91
N SER A 310 -7.96 -11.85 -1.14
CA SER A 310 -8.62 -12.74 -2.11
C SER A 310 -7.97 -12.59 -3.50
N PRO A 311 -7.97 -13.65 -4.33
CA PRO A 311 -7.47 -13.59 -5.70
C PRO A 311 -8.05 -12.41 -6.48
N VAL A 312 -7.24 -11.79 -7.34
CA VAL A 312 -7.66 -10.63 -8.14
C VAL A 312 -7.84 -11.03 -9.59
N ILE A 313 -9.00 -10.72 -10.16
CA ILE A 313 -9.25 -10.70 -11.60
C ILE A 313 -9.02 -9.27 -12.09
N VAL A 314 -8.17 -9.08 -13.09
CA VAL A 314 -7.88 -7.78 -13.67
C VAL A 314 -8.52 -7.69 -15.05
N LEU A 315 -9.39 -6.70 -15.23
CA LEU A 315 -10.18 -6.47 -16.43
C LEU A 315 -9.81 -5.11 -17.01
N CYS A 316 -9.06 -5.10 -18.10
CA CYS A 316 -8.63 -3.88 -18.76
C CYS A 316 -9.50 -3.59 -19.97
N THR A 317 -9.89 -2.34 -20.13
CA THR A 317 -10.41 -1.82 -21.40
C THR A 317 -9.37 -0.94 -22.08
N TRP A 318 -9.31 -1.00 -23.40
CA TRP A 318 -8.39 -0.23 -24.23
C TRP A 318 -9.12 0.33 -25.46
N ALA A 319 -8.49 1.28 -26.17
CA ALA A 319 -9.01 1.92 -27.39
C ALA A 319 -10.34 2.68 -27.20
N GLY A 320 -10.47 3.42 -26.09
CA GLY A 320 -11.64 4.27 -25.83
C GLY A 320 -12.88 3.51 -25.31
N LEU A 321 -12.72 2.21 -25.02
CA LEU A 321 -13.72 1.44 -24.30
C LEU A 321 -13.73 1.84 -22.82
N SER A 322 -14.92 2.07 -22.27
CA SER A 322 -15.10 2.24 -20.82
C SER A 322 -15.13 0.89 -20.12
N TRP A 323 -14.71 0.84 -18.85
CA TRP A 323 -14.78 -0.38 -18.06
C TRP A 323 -16.18 -0.99 -18.02
N ASN A 324 -17.26 -0.21 -18.19
CA ASN A 324 -18.66 -0.64 -18.12
C ASN A 324 -18.99 -1.82 -19.05
N HIS A 325 -18.21 -2.06 -20.10
CA HIS A 325 -18.36 -3.25 -20.95
C HIS A 325 -18.25 -4.57 -20.16
N TRP A 326 -17.56 -4.57 -19.02
CA TRP A 326 -17.45 -5.71 -18.13
C TRP A 326 -18.66 -5.89 -17.17
N ASP A 327 -19.66 -5.01 -17.17
CA ASP A 327 -20.72 -5.02 -16.13
C ASP A 327 -21.49 -6.34 -16.07
N GLY A 328 -21.84 -6.94 -17.21
CA GLY A 328 -22.52 -8.23 -17.26
C GLY A 328 -21.69 -9.34 -16.61
N PHE A 329 -20.41 -9.44 -17.00
CA PHE A 329 -19.46 -10.41 -16.43
C PHE A 329 -19.26 -10.22 -14.92
N VAL A 330 -19.07 -8.99 -14.46
CA VAL A 330 -18.90 -8.66 -13.04
C VAL A 330 -20.17 -8.95 -12.25
N SER A 331 -21.34 -8.61 -12.78
CA SER A 331 -22.64 -8.88 -12.13
C SER A 331 -22.88 -10.38 -11.96
N ALA A 332 -22.51 -11.19 -12.96
CA ALA A 332 -22.60 -12.64 -12.87
C ALA A 332 -21.68 -13.22 -11.77
N LEU A 333 -20.47 -12.67 -11.59
CA LEU A 333 -19.58 -13.05 -10.49
C LEU A 333 -20.11 -12.57 -9.12
N GLN A 334 -20.63 -11.35 -9.05
CA GLN A 334 -21.21 -10.80 -7.82
C GLN A 334 -22.38 -11.65 -7.30
N GLN A 335 -23.25 -12.13 -8.19
CA GLN A 335 -24.35 -13.06 -7.85
C GLN A 335 -23.85 -14.39 -7.26
N ARG A 336 -22.56 -14.69 -7.44
CA ARG A 336 -21.89 -15.90 -6.97
C ARG A 336 -20.83 -15.62 -5.92
N SER A 337 -20.90 -14.46 -5.27
CA SER A 337 -19.97 -14.02 -4.24
C SER A 337 -19.99 -14.88 -2.96
N THR A 338 -20.96 -15.78 -2.82
CA THR A 338 -20.99 -16.80 -1.78
C THR A 338 -20.19 -18.05 -2.11
N GLU A 339 -19.97 -18.34 -3.39
CA GLU A 339 -19.22 -19.50 -3.89
C GLU A 339 -17.83 -19.13 -4.40
N ILE A 340 -17.66 -17.89 -4.86
CA ILE A 340 -16.43 -17.37 -5.47
C ILE A 340 -16.00 -16.12 -4.73
N ASP A 341 -15.00 -16.28 -3.86
CA ASP A 341 -14.30 -15.17 -3.24
C ASP A 341 -13.24 -14.61 -4.20
N CYS A 342 -13.53 -13.45 -4.77
CA CYS A 342 -12.56 -12.73 -5.59
C CYS A 342 -12.71 -11.21 -5.46
N ARG A 343 -11.61 -10.52 -5.79
CA ARG A 343 -11.61 -9.09 -6.07
C ARG A 343 -11.51 -8.88 -7.57
N ILE A 344 -12.15 -7.84 -8.07
CA ILE A 344 -12.12 -7.46 -9.48
C ILE A 344 -11.55 -6.06 -9.58
N LEU A 345 -10.44 -5.93 -10.30
CA LEU A 345 -9.84 -4.66 -10.65
C LEU A 345 -10.17 -4.36 -12.12
N ARG A 346 -10.91 -3.29 -12.36
CA ARG A 346 -11.24 -2.81 -13.71
C ARG A 346 -10.39 -1.59 -14.01
N LEU A 347 -9.66 -1.61 -15.13
CA LEU A 347 -8.74 -0.54 -15.54
C LEU A 347 -9.15 0.03 -16.89
N GLU A 348 -9.20 1.36 -17.00
CA GLU A 348 -9.29 2.05 -18.30
C GLU A 348 -7.89 2.44 -18.75
N LEU A 349 -7.29 1.63 -19.64
CA LEU A 349 -5.93 1.87 -20.12
C LEU A 349 -5.90 3.01 -21.16
N PRO A 350 -4.93 3.93 -21.05
CA PRO A 350 -4.80 5.02 -22.00
C PRO A 350 -4.38 4.51 -23.39
N VAL A 351 -4.83 5.22 -24.42
CA VAL A 351 -4.36 4.97 -25.79
C VAL A 351 -3.10 5.80 -26.02
N ARG A 352 -1.94 5.17 -25.98
CA ARG A 352 -0.66 5.77 -26.42
C ARG A 352 -0.39 5.31 -27.85
N VAL A 353 -0.27 6.25 -28.79
CA VAL A 353 -0.07 5.96 -30.22
C VAL A 353 1.42 5.95 -30.53
N PRO A 354 2.05 4.80 -30.87
CA PRO A 354 3.37 4.80 -31.49
C PRO A 354 3.22 5.18 -32.97
N ASN A 355 4.19 5.94 -33.50
CA ASN A 355 4.16 6.48 -34.87
C ASN A 355 4.25 5.43 -36.02
N VAL A 356 4.21 4.11 -35.79
CA VAL A 356 4.74 3.14 -36.79
C VAL A 356 4.06 1.75 -36.88
N SER A 357 2.77 1.52 -36.58
CA SER A 357 2.17 0.19 -36.90
C SER A 357 0.71 0.17 -37.36
N GLU A 358 0.42 -0.71 -38.32
CA GLU A 358 -0.87 -0.83 -39.01
C GLU A 358 -1.92 -1.60 -38.18
N HIS A 359 -1.54 -2.57 -37.33
CA HIS A 359 -2.47 -3.39 -36.55
C HIS A 359 -2.58 -3.00 -35.07
N ALA A 360 -3.79 -3.13 -34.51
CA ALA A 360 -4.11 -2.71 -33.14
C ALA A 360 -3.46 -3.56 -32.04
N LEU A 361 -3.27 -4.87 -32.27
CA LEU A 361 -2.57 -5.73 -31.32
C LEU A 361 -1.07 -5.52 -31.31
N ASP A 362 -0.43 -5.34 -32.47
CA ASP A 362 0.99 -5.03 -32.54
C ASP A 362 1.31 -3.75 -31.75
N ARG A 363 0.37 -2.77 -31.71
CA ARG A 363 0.49 -1.58 -30.86
C ARG A 363 0.43 -1.89 -29.37
N LEU A 364 -0.44 -2.82 -28.96
CA LEU A 364 -0.63 -3.17 -27.56
C LEU A 364 0.50 -4.06 -27.03
N GLU A 365 0.96 -5.01 -27.85
CA GLU A 365 2.06 -5.95 -27.58
C GLU A 365 3.42 -5.27 -27.61
N ALA A 366 3.69 -4.38 -28.58
CA ALA A 366 4.96 -3.66 -28.67
C ALA A 366 5.07 -2.49 -27.68
N SER A 367 4.01 -2.16 -26.94
CA SER A 367 4.03 -1.03 -26.01
C SER A 367 4.51 -1.47 -24.63
N GLU A 368 5.81 -1.26 -24.38
CA GLU A 368 6.37 -1.27 -23.02
C GLU A 368 5.53 -0.43 -22.04
N HIS A 369 4.81 0.59 -22.53
CA HIS A 369 3.93 1.42 -21.72
C HIS A 369 2.76 0.64 -21.10
N THR A 370 2.16 -0.34 -21.79
CA THR A 370 1.05 -1.12 -21.22
C THR A 370 1.53 -1.98 -20.07
N ALA A 371 2.69 -2.62 -20.23
CA ALA A 371 3.30 -3.41 -19.17
C ALA A 371 3.72 -2.53 -17.98
N ASN A 372 4.31 -1.36 -18.25
CA ASN A 372 4.68 -0.37 -17.22
C ASN A 372 3.44 0.17 -16.48
N ASP A 373 2.35 0.44 -17.18
CA ASP A 373 1.08 0.88 -16.59
C ASP A 373 0.53 -0.17 -15.62
N LEU A 374 0.49 -1.43 -16.05
CA LEU A 374 0.01 -2.52 -15.21
C LEU A 374 0.93 -2.76 -14.01
N GLU A 375 2.24 -2.61 -14.19
CA GLU A 375 3.22 -2.66 -13.09
C GLU A 375 3.02 -1.51 -12.10
N ASP A 376 2.78 -0.28 -12.58
CA ASP A 376 2.51 0.88 -11.73
C ASP A 376 1.19 0.71 -10.96
N CYS A 377 0.15 0.20 -11.63
CA CYS A 377 -1.12 -0.14 -10.98
C CYS A 377 -0.96 -1.25 -9.93
N SER A 378 -0.21 -2.30 -10.28
CA SER A 378 0.15 -3.42 -9.40
C SER A 378 0.82 -2.94 -8.12
N LYS A 379 1.83 -2.08 -8.25
CA LYS A 379 2.55 -1.50 -7.11
C LYS A 379 1.64 -0.61 -6.26
N ALA A 380 0.90 0.30 -6.88
CA ALA A 380 0.02 1.22 -6.17
C ALA A 380 -1.12 0.51 -5.39
N LEU A 381 -1.64 -0.60 -5.93
CA LEU A 381 -2.70 -1.40 -5.30
C LEU A 381 -2.18 -2.57 -4.46
N MET A 382 -0.85 -2.73 -4.35
CA MET A 382 -0.20 -3.88 -3.70
C MET A 382 -0.71 -5.23 -4.21
N ILE A 383 -0.97 -5.32 -5.52
CA ILE A 383 -1.38 -6.55 -6.18
C ILE A 383 -0.13 -7.28 -6.64
N GLY A 384 0.00 -8.52 -6.18
CA GLY A 384 1.04 -9.44 -6.62
C GLY A 384 0.79 -9.98 -8.03
N LYS A 385 0.38 -11.25 -8.09
CA LYS A 385 -0.01 -11.93 -9.32
C LYS A 385 -1.53 -12.03 -9.43
N ALA A 386 -2.10 -11.51 -10.51
CA ALA A 386 -3.52 -11.65 -10.82
C ALA A 386 -3.85 -13.11 -11.14
N ALA A 387 -5.03 -13.59 -10.70
CA ALA A 387 -5.52 -14.91 -11.07
C ALA A 387 -5.86 -14.96 -12.57
N LEU A 388 -6.45 -13.89 -13.09
CA LEU A 388 -6.83 -13.73 -14.49
C LEU A 388 -6.60 -12.28 -14.92
N LEU A 389 -5.97 -12.08 -16.08
CA LEU A 389 -5.89 -10.78 -16.75
C LEU A 389 -6.62 -10.86 -18.10
N LEU A 390 -7.67 -10.07 -18.28
CA LEU A 390 -8.34 -9.91 -19.58
C LEU A 390 -8.17 -8.48 -20.07
N ILE A 391 -7.60 -8.31 -21.25
CA ILE A 391 -7.50 -7.00 -21.91
C ILE A 391 -8.41 -7.00 -23.14
N GLN A 392 -9.43 -6.15 -23.12
CA GLN A 392 -10.38 -6.01 -24.20
C GLN A 392 -10.19 -4.68 -24.94
N GLY A 393 -10.03 -4.75 -26.25
CA GLY A 393 -9.97 -3.61 -27.15
C GLY A 393 -11.02 -3.66 -28.24
N LEU A 394 -11.21 -2.53 -28.91
CA LEU A 394 -11.98 -2.43 -30.16
C LEU A 394 -11.05 -1.93 -31.27
N GLY A 395 -10.85 -2.76 -32.29
CA GLY A 395 -10.10 -2.42 -33.49
C GLY A 395 -10.97 -1.75 -34.54
N GLY A 396 -10.42 -0.79 -35.27
CA GLY A 396 -11.00 -0.31 -36.53
C GLY A 396 -10.71 -1.28 -37.68
N GLN A 397 -11.38 -1.10 -38.82
CA GLN A 397 -11.00 -1.80 -40.06
C GLN A 397 -9.54 -1.48 -40.38
N THR A 398 -8.74 -2.51 -40.63
CA THR A 398 -7.38 -2.39 -41.14
C THR A 398 -7.41 -1.81 -42.56
N ALA A 399 -6.30 -1.22 -43.00
CA ALA A 399 -6.20 -0.60 -44.34
C ALA A 399 -6.44 -1.60 -45.49
N ASP A 400 -6.29 -2.91 -45.23
CA ASP A 400 -6.58 -4.00 -46.16
C ASP A 400 -8.05 -4.50 -46.12
N GLY A 401 -8.90 -3.92 -45.28
CA GLY A 401 -10.32 -4.25 -45.15
C GLY A 401 -10.61 -5.57 -44.41
N SER A 402 -9.60 -6.23 -43.83
CA SER A 402 -9.81 -7.46 -43.07
C SER A 402 -10.45 -7.17 -41.70
N ALA A 403 -11.70 -7.62 -41.53
CA ALA A 403 -12.46 -7.52 -40.27
C ALA A 403 -12.14 -8.70 -39.34
N ALA A 404 -10.86 -9.04 -39.16
CA ALA A 404 -10.48 -10.18 -38.33
C ALA A 404 -10.39 -9.75 -36.87
N ARG A 405 -11.14 -10.44 -36.00
CA ARG A 405 -10.86 -10.43 -34.57
C ARG A 405 -9.45 -10.95 -34.35
N VAL A 406 -8.76 -10.40 -33.35
CA VAL A 406 -7.46 -10.95 -32.96
C VAL A 406 -7.41 -11.20 -31.46
N THR A 407 -6.97 -12.42 -31.11
CA THR A 407 -6.84 -12.91 -29.74
C THR A 407 -5.42 -13.46 -29.52
N ARG A 408 -4.88 -13.23 -28.31
CA ARG A 408 -3.60 -13.79 -27.84
C ARG A 408 -3.69 -14.19 -26.38
N ILE A 409 -3.03 -15.29 -26.03
CA ILE A 409 -2.87 -15.72 -24.64
C ILE A 409 -1.63 -15.05 -24.04
N ILE A 410 -1.77 -14.53 -22.83
CA ILE A 410 -0.70 -13.96 -22.02
C ILE A 410 -0.05 -15.10 -21.24
N ASN A 411 1.06 -15.60 -21.76
CA ASN A 411 1.92 -16.56 -21.08
C ASN A 411 3.38 -16.27 -21.43
N THR A 412 4.32 -16.90 -20.71
CA THR A 412 5.76 -16.67 -20.92
C THR A 412 6.27 -17.09 -22.30
N GLU A 413 5.56 -17.98 -22.99
CA GLU A 413 5.92 -18.45 -24.34
C GLU A 413 5.41 -17.52 -25.44
N SER A 414 4.23 -16.92 -25.24
CA SER A 414 3.51 -16.13 -26.24
C SER A 414 3.73 -14.62 -26.07
N ILE A 415 3.87 -14.14 -24.82
CA ILE A 415 4.14 -12.74 -24.49
C ILE A 415 5.20 -12.71 -23.36
N PRO A 416 6.49 -12.90 -23.68
CA PRO A 416 7.55 -12.87 -22.68
C PRO A 416 7.70 -11.46 -22.09
N GLY A 417 7.98 -11.35 -20.80
CA GLY A 417 8.30 -10.08 -20.12
C GLY A 417 7.39 -9.77 -18.94
N ALA A 418 7.33 -8.48 -18.57
CA ALA A 418 6.64 -8.03 -17.36
C ALA A 418 5.13 -8.35 -17.36
N LEU A 419 4.49 -8.41 -18.54
CA LEU A 419 3.07 -8.72 -18.67
C LEU A 419 2.75 -10.16 -18.24
N SER A 420 3.54 -11.15 -18.66
CA SER A 420 3.31 -12.57 -18.30
C SER A 420 3.67 -12.89 -16.86
N GLN A 421 4.46 -12.05 -16.21
CA GLN A 421 4.74 -12.17 -14.77
C GLN A 421 3.59 -11.64 -13.91
N PHE A 422 2.74 -10.78 -14.46
CA PHE A 422 1.66 -10.11 -13.72
C PHE A 422 0.44 -11.01 -13.47
N CYS A 423 0.20 -12.03 -14.27
CA CYS A 423 -0.98 -12.91 -14.15
C CYS A 423 -0.62 -14.40 -14.18
N VAL A 424 -1.43 -15.24 -13.55
CA VAL A 424 -1.35 -16.72 -13.65
C VAL A 424 -1.77 -17.14 -15.05
N THR A 425 -2.89 -16.61 -15.52
CA THR A 425 -3.35 -16.74 -16.89
C THR A 425 -3.94 -15.42 -17.36
N GLY A 426 -3.95 -15.20 -18.66
CA GLY A 426 -4.55 -14.01 -19.23
C GLY A 426 -4.71 -14.08 -20.73
N ALA A 427 -5.52 -13.18 -21.27
CA ALA A 427 -5.72 -13.05 -22.68
C ALA A 427 -5.92 -11.59 -23.08
N ILE A 428 -5.50 -11.28 -24.30
CA ILE A 428 -5.77 -10.04 -24.99
C ILE A 428 -6.72 -10.36 -26.13
N SER A 429 -7.83 -9.64 -26.21
CA SER A 429 -8.76 -9.74 -27.34
C SER A 429 -9.09 -8.36 -27.87
N VAL A 430 -8.99 -8.20 -29.19
CA VAL A 430 -9.38 -7.00 -29.91
C VAL A 430 -10.51 -7.36 -30.87
N SER A 431 -11.71 -6.90 -30.55
CA SER A 431 -12.88 -7.13 -31.38
C SER A 431 -12.79 -6.29 -32.66
N HIS A 432 -13.27 -6.84 -33.77
CA HIS A 432 -13.28 -6.14 -35.08
C HIS A 432 -14.53 -5.27 -35.29
N SER A 433 -15.53 -5.42 -34.42
CA SER A 433 -16.75 -4.60 -34.45
C SER A 433 -17.39 -4.54 -33.06
N ARG A 434 -18.29 -3.57 -32.87
CA ARG A 434 -19.07 -3.47 -31.62
C ARG A 434 -19.97 -4.70 -31.38
N ARG A 435 -20.54 -5.26 -32.45
CA ARG A 435 -21.36 -6.49 -32.37
C ARG A 435 -20.52 -7.68 -31.89
N ASP A 436 -19.29 -7.77 -32.39
CA ASP A 436 -18.33 -8.78 -31.99
C ASP A 436 -17.97 -8.67 -30.50
N LEU A 437 -17.65 -7.45 -30.06
CA LEU A 437 -17.41 -7.13 -28.65
C LEU A 437 -18.59 -7.53 -27.75
N GLU A 438 -19.80 -7.15 -28.11
CA GLU A 438 -21.01 -7.49 -27.35
C GLU A 438 -21.25 -9.01 -27.26
N GLN A 439 -20.93 -9.77 -28.31
CA GLN A 439 -21.05 -11.22 -28.31
C GLN A 439 -20.00 -11.87 -27.39
N GLN A 440 -18.76 -11.36 -27.37
CA GLN A 440 -17.71 -11.83 -26.47
C GLN A 440 -18.08 -11.55 -25.01
N MET A 441 -18.50 -10.31 -24.69
CA MET A 441 -18.87 -9.94 -23.32
C MET A 441 -20.04 -10.80 -22.80
N ARG A 442 -21.06 -11.05 -23.63
CA ARG A 442 -22.16 -11.96 -23.28
C ARG A 442 -21.71 -13.40 -23.07
N SER A 443 -20.73 -13.87 -23.84
CA SER A 443 -20.22 -15.24 -23.69
C SER A 443 -19.48 -15.41 -22.36
N LEU A 444 -18.66 -14.42 -21.98
CA LEU A 444 -18.00 -14.38 -20.68
C LEU A 444 -19.01 -14.29 -19.52
N GLU A 445 -20.07 -13.49 -19.65
CA GLU A 445 -21.15 -13.41 -18.66
C GLU A 445 -21.82 -14.75 -18.41
N VAL A 446 -22.23 -15.46 -19.47
CA VAL A 446 -22.84 -16.79 -19.37
C VAL A 446 -21.90 -17.80 -18.69
N LEU A 447 -20.61 -17.65 -18.90
CA LEU A 447 -19.58 -18.53 -18.36
C LEU A 447 -19.34 -18.26 -16.86
N ALA A 448 -19.21 -16.99 -16.47
CA ALA A 448 -19.14 -16.59 -15.06
C ALA A 448 -20.35 -17.08 -14.25
N ALA A 449 -21.54 -17.04 -14.85
CA ALA A 449 -22.77 -17.53 -14.22
C ALA A 449 -22.80 -19.05 -14.00
N LYS A 450 -21.98 -19.83 -14.72
CA LYS A 450 -22.03 -21.31 -14.74
C LYS A 450 -20.83 -22.02 -14.12
N CYS A 451 -19.69 -21.34 -14.01
CA CYS A 451 -18.46 -21.95 -13.49
C CYS A 451 -18.67 -22.55 -12.09
N ALA A 452 -17.94 -23.59 -11.71
CA ALA A 452 -18.07 -24.17 -10.37
C ALA A 452 -17.33 -23.33 -9.32
N CYS A 453 -16.12 -22.91 -9.64
CA CYS A 453 -15.21 -22.17 -8.77
C CYS A 453 -14.35 -21.18 -9.58
N LEU A 454 -13.49 -20.43 -8.90
CA LEU A 454 -12.61 -19.45 -9.55
C LEU A 454 -11.67 -20.09 -10.59
N ALA A 455 -11.09 -21.25 -10.30
CA ALA A 455 -10.16 -21.93 -11.22
C ALA A 455 -10.86 -22.29 -12.54
N ASP A 456 -12.02 -22.95 -12.45
CA ASP A 456 -12.87 -23.27 -13.61
C ASP A 456 -13.25 -22.01 -14.39
N MET A 457 -13.62 -20.92 -13.69
CA MET A 457 -13.91 -19.64 -14.32
C MET A 457 -12.73 -19.13 -15.14
N THR A 458 -11.52 -19.13 -14.56
CA THR A 458 -10.32 -18.62 -15.24
C THR A 458 -9.92 -19.46 -16.46
N GLU A 459 -10.00 -20.80 -16.36
CA GLU A 459 -9.69 -21.69 -17.49
C GLU A 459 -10.74 -21.56 -18.61
N SER A 460 -12.02 -21.57 -18.23
CA SER A 460 -13.13 -21.46 -19.16
C SER A 460 -13.12 -20.08 -19.86
N ALA A 461 -12.80 -18.99 -19.16
CA ALA A 461 -12.68 -17.66 -19.77
C ALA A 461 -11.61 -17.61 -20.88
N ILE A 462 -10.47 -18.24 -20.64
CA ILE A 462 -9.38 -18.31 -21.63
C ILE A 462 -9.80 -19.17 -22.83
N SER A 463 -10.35 -20.36 -22.58
CA SER A 463 -10.84 -21.22 -23.66
C SER A 463 -11.94 -20.54 -24.49
N ASN A 464 -12.83 -19.78 -23.84
CA ASN A 464 -13.86 -19.02 -24.54
C ASN A 464 -13.25 -17.98 -25.48
N VAL A 465 -12.26 -17.23 -25.00
CA VAL A 465 -11.56 -16.20 -25.77
C VAL A 465 -10.79 -16.81 -26.96
N GLU A 466 -10.27 -18.02 -26.85
CA GLU A 466 -9.63 -18.77 -27.96
C GLU A 466 -10.63 -19.36 -28.96
N SER A 467 -11.78 -19.84 -28.48
CA SER A 467 -12.77 -20.58 -29.29
C SER A 467 -13.62 -19.72 -30.20
N LEU A 468 -13.77 -18.44 -29.85
CA LEU A 468 -14.59 -17.47 -30.57
C LEU A 468 -13.72 -16.74 -31.59
#